data_AF-A0A3A5AH32-F1
#
_entry.id   AF-A0A3A5AH32-F1
#
_cell.length_a   1.000
_cell.length_b   1.000
_cell.length_c   1.000
_cell.angle_alpha   90.00
_cell.angle_beta   90.00
_cell.angle_gamma   90.00
#
_symmetry.space_group_name_H-M   'P 1'
#
loop_
_entity.id
_entity.type
_entity.pdbx_description
1 polymer ?
#
loop_
_entity_poly.entity_id
_entity_poly.type
_entity_poly.pdbx_seq_one_letter_code
_entity_poly.pdbx_strand_id
1 'polypeptide(L)'
;MSGLKGFPAIILCLTLALMALAGAAWTACTSVNYYCDNNTAVVGGSGSSNQPAILAYNNGGWMAIAANANTNSISAIDATNNGTGSGIAARSQGSAVFGQGLGPEGIGVVGTSANSNAGIFQISNATNTNWALVGRNLKGIGVFGEGKAAGVYGKATIYGVQGLSVSGNGGYFTNTSATTTKSALKAQTKGKGWAGEFRATGLTSQGVYIKTAGGQGLVVEGGTKDAVVPTSQGKRALYAEEASEVYFSEYGFGKLKDGKAVIKIDPLFAETVNLNQDYFVFVQPYAKAELFVSQTGPTSFEVSLNVGATDARFAYRLVAKRKGFETARLEVVSCPSDHDPGPYAEKPKAEASGLSLAQACQE
;
A
#
# COMPACT_ATOMS: atom_id res chain seq x y z
N MET A 1 -44.02 42.81 -73.12
CA MET A 1 -42.56 43.02 -73.12
C MET A 1 -42.06 42.59 -71.74
N SER A 2 -41.79 41.29 -71.56
CA SER A 2 -40.49 40.62 -71.77
C SER A 2 -39.52 40.91 -70.60
N GLY A 3 -39.07 39.95 -69.79
CA GLY A 3 -39.13 38.51 -69.96
C GLY A 3 -38.73 37.71 -68.71
N LEU A 4 -39.20 36.47 -68.76
CA LEU A 4 -38.81 35.22 -68.10
C LEU A 4 -38.07 35.24 -66.76
N LYS A 5 -38.77 34.62 -65.79
CA LYS A 5 -38.27 33.96 -64.58
C LYS A 5 -37.20 32.91 -64.92
N GLY A 6 -36.01 33.04 -64.34
CA GLY A 6 -35.00 31.98 -64.29
C GLY A 6 -35.26 31.03 -63.14
N PHE A 7 -35.46 29.75 -63.45
CA PHE A 7 -35.57 28.62 -62.54
C PHE A 7 -34.28 28.40 -61.71
N PRO A 8 -34.35 27.73 -60.54
CA PRO A 8 -33.21 27.49 -59.66
C PRO A 8 -32.20 26.52 -60.30
N ALA A 9 -30.92 26.79 -60.07
CA ALA A 9 -29.81 25.96 -60.55
C ALA A 9 -29.95 24.52 -60.04
N ILE A 10 -30.10 23.66 -61.02
CA ILE A 10 -30.06 22.20 -61.04
C ILE A 10 -29.00 21.63 -60.08
N ILE A 11 -29.45 20.71 -59.23
CA ILE A 11 -28.63 19.71 -58.55
C ILE A 11 -27.88 18.93 -59.64
N LEU A 12 -26.60 19.23 -59.81
CA LEU A 12 -25.69 18.40 -60.60
C LEU A 12 -25.35 17.17 -59.75
N CYS A 13 -26.19 16.14 -59.84
CA CYS A 13 -25.85 14.81 -59.34
C CYS A 13 -24.76 14.26 -60.26
N LEU A 14 -23.49 14.54 -59.93
CA LEU A 14 -22.35 13.92 -60.60
C LEU A 14 -22.24 12.47 -60.10
N THR A 15 -23.12 11.58 -60.59
CA THR A 15 -22.89 10.15 -60.51
C THR A 15 -21.68 9.83 -61.39
N LEU A 16 -20.49 9.77 -60.80
CA LEU A 16 -19.35 9.08 -61.42
C LEU A 16 -19.62 7.57 -61.30
N ALA A 17 -20.61 7.07 -62.04
CA ALA A 17 -20.75 5.65 -62.31
C ALA A 17 -19.66 5.29 -63.31
N LEU A 18 -18.55 4.75 -62.80
CA LEU A 18 -17.48 4.17 -63.60
C LEU A 18 -18.04 2.93 -64.32
N MET A 19 -18.74 3.14 -65.44
CA MET A 19 -19.11 2.04 -66.33
C MET A 19 -17.86 1.57 -67.08
N ALA A 20 -17.72 0.25 -67.16
CA ALA A 20 -16.59 -0.48 -67.68
C ALA A 20 -16.11 0.03 -69.05
N LEU A 21 -14.89 0.56 -69.07
CA LEU A 21 -14.05 0.66 -70.26
C LEU A 21 -12.95 -0.40 -70.14
N ALA A 22 -13.14 -1.50 -70.85
CA ALA A 22 -12.08 -2.47 -71.07
C ALA A 22 -11.00 -1.82 -71.92
N GLY A 23 -9.77 -1.76 -71.39
CA GLY A 23 -8.57 -1.42 -72.15
C GLY A 23 -8.18 0.06 -72.16
N ALA A 24 -7.64 0.57 -71.05
CA ALA A 24 -6.67 1.66 -71.03
C ALA A 24 -5.91 1.63 -69.70
N ALA A 25 -4.60 1.86 -69.73
CA ALA A 25 -3.73 1.88 -68.56
C ALA A 25 -4.29 2.82 -67.48
N TRP A 26 -4.50 2.29 -66.28
CA TRP A 26 -4.88 3.10 -65.13
C TRP A 26 -3.71 4.02 -64.79
N THR A 27 -3.75 5.28 -65.21
CA THR A 27 -2.95 6.32 -64.60
C THR A 27 -3.50 6.50 -63.19
N ALA A 28 -2.78 5.96 -62.20
CA ALA A 28 -3.11 6.15 -60.80
C ALA A 28 -3.21 7.67 -60.53
N CYS A 29 -4.36 8.12 -60.02
CA CYS A 29 -4.49 9.49 -59.53
C CYS A 29 -3.52 9.64 -58.35
N THR A 30 -2.54 10.53 -58.48
CA THR A 30 -1.48 10.70 -57.47
C THR A 30 -1.93 11.61 -56.31
N SER A 31 -2.87 12.53 -56.55
CA SER A 31 -3.51 13.34 -55.48
C SER A 31 -4.81 14.02 -55.95
N VAL A 32 -5.73 14.22 -55.01
CA VAL A 32 -6.89 15.12 -55.16
C VAL A 32 -6.89 16.03 -53.93
N ASN A 33 -6.84 17.35 -54.13
CA ASN A 33 -6.76 18.34 -53.06
C ASN A 33 -8.01 19.22 -53.07
N TYR A 34 -8.66 19.37 -51.91
CA TYR A 34 -9.77 20.30 -51.68
C TYR A 34 -9.30 21.37 -50.70
N TYR A 35 -9.49 22.65 -51.03
CA TYR A 35 -9.07 23.78 -50.21
C TYR A 35 -10.19 24.82 -50.14
N CYS A 36 -10.43 25.36 -48.94
CA CYS A 36 -11.44 26.38 -48.69
C CYS A 36 -10.91 27.34 -47.62
N ASP A 37 -10.77 28.63 -47.95
CA ASP A 37 -10.25 29.65 -47.01
C ASP A 37 -11.26 29.97 -45.90
N ASN A 38 -12.55 29.97 -46.24
CA ASN A 38 -13.66 30.26 -45.33
C ASN A 38 -14.70 29.16 -45.50
N ASN A 39 -14.94 28.35 -44.46
CA ASN A 39 -15.96 27.28 -44.36
C ASN A 39 -15.44 25.85 -44.65
N THR A 40 -16.35 24.87 -44.77
CA THR A 40 -16.04 23.43 -44.87
C THR A 40 -15.71 23.00 -46.31
N ALA A 41 -14.56 22.35 -46.50
CA ALA A 41 -14.15 21.83 -47.82
C ALA A 41 -14.89 20.55 -48.25
N VAL A 42 -15.22 19.65 -47.30
CA VAL A 42 -15.88 18.37 -47.59
C VAL A 42 -16.92 18.07 -46.50
N VAL A 43 -18.15 17.72 -46.92
CA VAL A 43 -19.22 17.22 -46.05
C VAL A 43 -19.70 15.87 -46.61
N GLY A 44 -19.56 14.80 -45.85
CA GLY A 44 -20.09 13.47 -46.20
C GLY A 44 -21.25 13.10 -45.29
N GLY A 45 -22.32 12.52 -45.86
CA GLY A 45 -23.46 12.00 -45.10
C GLY A 45 -23.94 10.67 -45.67
N SER A 46 -24.35 9.75 -44.80
CA SER A 46 -25.04 8.51 -45.18
C SER A 46 -26.40 8.45 -44.48
N GLY A 47 -27.40 7.92 -45.20
CA GLY A 47 -28.78 7.79 -44.71
C GLY A 47 -29.00 6.57 -43.80
N SER A 48 -30.19 5.98 -43.81
CA SER A 48 -30.55 4.83 -42.96
C SER A 48 -29.88 3.49 -43.31
N SER A 49 -28.99 3.47 -44.30
CA SER A 49 -28.16 2.31 -44.59
C SER A 49 -27.00 2.29 -43.60
N ASN A 50 -26.68 1.12 -43.02
CA ASN A 50 -25.53 0.92 -42.12
C ASN A 50 -24.17 1.05 -42.83
N GLN A 51 -24.02 2.05 -43.70
CA GLN A 51 -22.82 2.29 -44.51
C GLN A 51 -22.12 3.59 -44.06
N PRO A 52 -20.78 3.65 -44.17
CA PRO A 52 -20.03 4.84 -43.83
C PRO A 52 -20.29 5.96 -44.83
N ALA A 53 -20.43 7.19 -44.33
CA ALA A 53 -20.48 8.38 -45.16
C ALA A 53 -19.14 8.66 -45.88
N ILE A 54 -18.03 8.34 -45.21
CA ILE A 54 -16.65 8.44 -45.74
C ILE A 54 -15.90 7.18 -45.29
N LEU A 55 -15.30 6.47 -46.24
CA LEU A 55 -14.44 5.31 -45.99
C LEU A 55 -13.03 5.61 -46.52
N ALA A 56 -12.03 5.61 -45.64
CA ALA A 56 -10.62 5.72 -45.99
C ALA A 56 -9.88 4.45 -45.58
N TYR A 57 -9.06 3.90 -46.48
CA TYR A 57 -8.21 2.74 -46.20
C TYR A 57 -6.86 2.90 -46.91
N ASN A 58 -5.80 2.38 -46.30
CA ASN A 58 -4.45 2.36 -46.88
C ASN A 58 -3.86 0.94 -46.71
N ASN A 59 -3.48 0.30 -47.83
CA ASN A 59 -2.88 -1.04 -47.84
C ASN A 59 -1.35 -1.03 -47.90
N GLY A 60 -0.72 0.15 -48.08
CA GLY A 60 0.70 0.34 -48.34
C GLY A 60 1.54 0.72 -47.12
N GLY A 61 0.99 0.66 -45.90
CA GLY A 61 1.74 0.84 -44.65
C GLY A 61 1.91 2.29 -44.15
N TRP A 62 1.35 3.28 -44.84
CA TRP A 62 1.33 4.69 -44.40
C TRP A 62 -0.03 5.10 -43.82
N MET A 63 -0.17 6.33 -43.34
CA MET A 63 -1.39 6.84 -42.72
C MET A 63 -2.56 6.88 -43.71
N ALA A 64 -3.76 6.48 -43.27
CA ALA A 64 -4.99 6.62 -44.05
C ALA A 64 -5.65 8.00 -43.88
N ILE A 65 -5.53 8.61 -42.69
CA ILE A 65 -6.07 9.93 -42.35
C ILE A 65 -5.02 10.66 -41.51
N ALA A 66 -4.72 11.91 -41.88
CA ALA A 66 -3.94 12.84 -41.07
C ALA A 66 -4.80 14.09 -40.83
N ALA A 67 -4.87 14.54 -39.58
CA ALA A 67 -5.59 15.76 -39.19
C ALA A 67 -4.66 16.65 -38.38
N ASN A 68 -4.65 17.94 -38.68
CA ASN A 68 -3.85 18.93 -37.97
C ASN A 68 -4.68 20.20 -37.76
N ALA A 69 -4.70 20.70 -36.53
CA ALA A 69 -5.30 21.97 -36.15
C ALA A 69 -4.22 22.85 -35.51
N ASN A 70 -3.92 24.00 -36.12
CA ASN A 70 -2.83 24.88 -35.71
C ASN A 70 -3.26 26.05 -34.80
N THR A 71 -4.56 26.17 -34.48
CA THR A 71 -5.11 27.25 -33.64
C THR A 71 -5.68 26.72 -32.33
N ASN A 72 -5.63 27.54 -31.29
CA ASN A 72 -5.83 27.16 -29.88
C ASN A 72 -7.27 26.72 -29.48
N SER A 73 -8.19 26.44 -30.41
CA SER A 73 -9.62 26.32 -30.07
C SER A 73 -10.41 25.25 -30.80
N ILE A 74 -9.79 24.40 -31.63
CA ILE A 74 -10.53 23.39 -32.40
C ILE A 74 -9.84 22.02 -32.29
N SER A 75 -10.63 20.98 -31.98
CA SER A 75 -10.18 19.59 -32.07
C SER A 75 -9.86 19.24 -33.51
N ALA A 76 -8.68 18.66 -33.77
CA ALA A 76 -8.35 18.16 -35.10
C ALA A 76 -9.30 17.03 -35.56
N ILE A 77 -9.84 16.27 -34.62
CA ILE A 77 -10.86 15.23 -34.82
C ILE A 77 -11.86 15.34 -33.67
N ASP A 78 -13.15 15.43 -33.99
CA ASP A 78 -14.25 15.30 -33.05
C ASP A 78 -15.23 14.23 -33.55
N ALA A 79 -15.65 13.34 -32.65
CA ALA A 79 -16.49 12.19 -32.97
C ALA A 79 -17.61 12.06 -31.94
N THR A 80 -18.83 12.35 -32.38
CA THR A 80 -20.04 12.26 -31.54
C THR A 80 -20.92 11.10 -31.99
N ASN A 81 -21.31 10.24 -31.05
CA ASN A 81 -22.36 9.23 -31.26
C ASN A 81 -23.44 9.41 -30.19
N ASN A 82 -24.65 9.78 -30.61
CA ASN A 82 -25.81 9.95 -29.72
C ASN A 82 -26.52 8.64 -29.40
N GLY A 83 -26.12 7.53 -30.03
CA GLY A 83 -26.62 6.18 -29.75
C GLY A 83 -25.78 5.46 -28.70
N THR A 84 -26.02 4.15 -28.56
CA THR A 84 -25.34 3.28 -27.58
C THR A 84 -24.05 2.64 -28.11
N GLY A 85 -23.74 2.80 -29.40
CA GLY A 85 -22.53 2.27 -30.02
C GLY A 85 -21.27 3.07 -29.66
N SER A 86 -20.11 2.53 -30.00
CA SER A 86 -18.84 3.26 -29.85
C SER A 86 -18.81 4.51 -30.74
N GLY A 87 -18.36 5.65 -30.20
CA GLY A 87 -18.02 6.82 -31.02
C GLY A 87 -16.77 6.59 -31.88
N ILE A 88 -15.74 5.99 -31.28
CA ILE A 88 -14.49 5.58 -31.95
C ILE A 88 -14.17 4.14 -31.52
N ALA A 89 -13.83 3.29 -32.50
CA ALA A 89 -13.31 1.95 -32.26
C ALA A 89 -11.96 1.78 -32.98
N ALA A 90 -10.89 1.58 -32.22
CA ALA A 90 -9.54 1.35 -32.75
C ALA A 90 -9.09 -0.09 -32.48
N ARG A 91 -8.54 -0.76 -33.50
CA ARG A 91 -8.02 -2.14 -33.40
C ARG A 91 -6.67 -2.21 -34.11
N SER A 92 -5.67 -2.79 -33.45
CA SER A 92 -4.32 -2.93 -33.99
C SER A 92 -3.65 -4.17 -33.39
N GLN A 93 -2.70 -4.76 -34.12
CA GLN A 93 -1.77 -5.75 -33.56
C GLN A 93 -0.65 -5.06 -32.74
N GLY A 94 -0.42 -3.77 -32.95
CA GLY A 94 0.44 -2.91 -32.15
C GLY A 94 -0.37 -1.94 -31.30
N SER A 95 0.09 -0.69 -31.14
CA SER A 95 -0.67 0.35 -30.45
C SER A 95 -1.90 0.73 -31.27
N ALA A 96 -3.10 0.51 -30.70
CA ALA A 96 -4.36 0.93 -31.34
C ALA A 96 -4.63 2.44 -31.13
N VAL A 97 -4.23 2.98 -29.98
CA VAL A 97 -4.33 4.41 -29.64
C VAL A 97 -3.02 4.83 -28.99
N PHE A 98 -2.46 5.95 -29.45
CA PHE A 98 -1.30 6.60 -28.85
C PHE A 98 -1.62 8.09 -28.68
N GLY A 99 -1.70 8.55 -27.43
CA GLY A 99 -1.93 9.95 -27.09
C GLY A 99 -0.74 10.52 -26.33
N GLN A 100 -0.23 11.66 -26.76
CA GLN A 100 0.89 12.35 -26.12
C GLN A 100 0.60 13.84 -25.99
N GLY A 101 0.66 14.36 -24.77
CA GLY A 101 0.71 15.79 -24.51
C GLY A 101 2.17 16.25 -24.51
N LEU A 102 2.51 17.23 -25.34
CA LEU A 102 3.89 17.75 -25.46
C LEU A 102 4.16 18.97 -24.55
N GLY A 103 3.11 19.64 -24.10
CA GLY A 103 3.22 20.79 -23.20
C GLY A 103 3.48 20.39 -21.74
N PRO A 104 3.92 21.34 -20.88
CA PRO A 104 4.12 21.10 -19.45
C PRO A 104 2.87 20.59 -18.72
N GLU A 105 1.69 20.94 -19.21
CA GLU A 105 0.37 20.51 -18.73
C GLU A 105 -0.33 19.56 -19.73
N GLY A 106 0.42 19.06 -20.72
CA GLY A 106 -0.14 18.26 -21.80
C GLY A 106 -0.68 16.94 -21.29
N ILE A 107 -1.97 16.67 -21.55
CA ILE A 107 -2.60 15.39 -21.24
C ILE A 107 -2.61 14.53 -22.49
N GLY A 108 -2.10 13.30 -22.39
CA GLY A 108 -2.10 12.36 -23.52
C GLY A 108 -3.50 11.82 -23.85
N VAL A 109 -4.23 11.35 -22.83
CA VAL A 109 -5.58 10.78 -22.97
C VAL A 109 -6.42 11.13 -21.74
N VAL A 110 -7.65 11.60 -21.95
CA VAL A 110 -8.66 11.84 -20.90
C VAL A 110 -9.90 11.01 -21.21
N GLY A 111 -10.37 10.24 -20.24
CA GLY A 111 -11.68 9.58 -20.28
C GLY A 111 -12.58 10.18 -19.20
N THR A 112 -13.82 10.55 -19.55
CA THR A 112 -14.84 11.00 -18.59
C THR A 112 -16.16 10.27 -18.84
N SER A 113 -16.98 10.12 -17.80
CA SER A 113 -18.33 9.55 -17.89
C SER A 113 -19.19 10.14 -16.78
N ALA A 114 -20.39 10.61 -17.12
CA ALA A 114 -21.29 11.23 -16.16
C ALA A 114 -21.92 10.21 -15.20
N ASN A 115 -22.15 8.98 -15.67
CA ASN A 115 -23.02 8.01 -15.00
C ASN A 115 -22.36 6.64 -14.76
N SER A 116 -21.19 6.37 -15.35
CA SER A 116 -20.61 5.01 -15.33
C SER A 116 -19.09 5.04 -15.53
N ASN A 117 -18.53 4.00 -16.15
CA ASN A 117 -17.10 3.87 -16.36
C ASN A 117 -16.60 4.89 -17.41
N ALA A 118 -15.61 5.69 -17.02
CA ALA A 118 -14.89 6.61 -17.89
C ALA A 118 -13.74 5.93 -18.67
N GLY A 119 -13.27 4.78 -18.19
CA GLY A 119 -12.23 3.97 -18.83
C GLY A 119 -12.15 2.58 -18.21
N ILE A 120 -11.82 1.59 -19.02
CA ILE A 120 -11.57 0.20 -18.60
C ILE A 120 -10.28 -0.25 -19.28
N PHE A 121 -9.32 -0.72 -18.50
CA PHE A 121 -8.09 -1.35 -19.00
C PHE A 121 -8.15 -2.84 -18.64
N GLN A 122 -8.30 -3.69 -19.66
CA GLN A 122 -8.49 -5.12 -19.46
C GLN A 122 -7.59 -5.93 -20.41
N ILE A 123 -6.92 -6.95 -19.86
CA ILE A 123 -6.26 -7.99 -20.64
C ILE A 123 -7.06 -9.28 -20.48
N SER A 124 -7.78 -9.69 -21.52
CA SER A 124 -8.69 -10.85 -21.47
C SER A 124 -8.00 -12.20 -21.70
N ASN A 125 -6.81 -12.21 -22.33
CA ASN A 125 -6.07 -13.43 -22.62
C ASN A 125 -4.56 -13.17 -22.53
N ALA A 126 -4.06 -13.01 -21.32
CA ALA A 126 -2.63 -12.83 -21.07
C ALA A 126 -1.90 -14.16 -21.28
N THR A 127 -0.96 -14.20 -22.23
CA THR A 127 -0.07 -15.36 -22.44
C THR A 127 1.25 -15.25 -21.66
N ASN A 128 1.47 -14.13 -20.96
CA ASN A 128 2.67 -13.81 -20.19
C ASN A 128 2.35 -12.80 -19.06
N THR A 129 3.36 -12.39 -18.29
CA THR A 129 3.25 -11.43 -17.17
C THR A 129 3.24 -9.96 -17.63
N ASN A 130 2.27 -9.58 -18.46
CA ASN A 130 2.14 -8.20 -18.92
C ASN A 130 1.45 -7.30 -17.86
N TRP A 131 1.84 -6.02 -17.82
CA TRP A 131 1.13 -4.99 -17.06
C TRP A 131 -0.06 -4.45 -17.86
N ALA A 132 -1.23 -4.36 -17.25
CA ALA A 132 -2.41 -3.75 -17.87
C ALA A 132 -2.38 -2.22 -17.87
N LEU A 133 -1.74 -1.62 -16.87
CA LEU A 133 -1.55 -0.18 -16.72
C LEU A 133 -0.21 0.11 -16.04
N VAL A 134 0.53 1.08 -16.55
CA VAL A 134 1.81 1.53 -15.97
C VAL A 134 1.79 3.05 -15.86
N GLY A 135 1.79 3.57 -14.63
CA GLY A 135 2.02 4.99 -14.34
C GLY A 135 3.48 5.22 -13.97
N ARG A 136 4.18 6.10 -14.70
CA ARG A 136 5.55 6.53 -14.36
C ARG A 136 5.57 8.05 -14.21
N ASN A 137 6.05 8.52 -13.07
CA ASN A 137 6.25 9.93 -12.80
C ASN A 137 7.63 10.12 -12.12
N LEU A 138 8.39 11.13 -12.55
CA LEU A 138 9.75 11.38 -12.06
C LEU A 138 9.82 12.36 -10.88
N LYS A 139 8.77 13.13 -10.62
CA LYS A 139 8.79 14.25 -9.66
C LYS A 139 7.57 14.37 -8.75
N GLY A 140 6.48 13.65 -9.03
CA GLY A 140 5.19 13.79 -8.37
C GLY A 140 4.42 12.48 -8.33
N ILE A 141 3.09 12.58 -8.22
CA ILE A 141 2.21 11.43 -8.02
C ILE A 141 2.11 10.62 -9.33
N GLY A 142 2.45 9.33 -9.27
CA GLY A 142 2.36 8.43 -10.41
C GLY A 142 0.95 7.96 -10.74
N VAL A 143 0.13 7.73 -9.70
CA VAL A 143 -1.28 7.32 -9.80
C VAL A 143 -2.05 7.97 -8.65
N PHE A 144 -3.16 8.63 -8.96
CA PHE A 144 -4.08 9.21 -7.98
C PHE A 144 -5.46 8.57 -8.16
N GLY A 145 -6.06 8.11 -7.06
CA GLY A 145 -7.38 7.48 -7.07
C GLY A 145 -8.25 8.04 -5.94
N GLU A 146 -9.38 8.62 -6.31
CA GLU A 146 -10.38 9.17 -5.38
C GLU A 146 -11.72 8.49 -5.59
N GLY A 147 -12.39 8.13 -4.49
CA GLY A 147 -13.71 7.52 -4.55
C GLY A 147 -14.43 7.58 -3.22
N LYS A 148 -15.75 7.78 -3.26
CA LYS A 148 -16.59 7.88 -2.05
C LYS A 148 -16.62 6.58 -1.24
N ALA A 149 -16.48 5.42 -1.90
CA ALA A 149 -16.48 4.10 -1.27
C ALA A 149 -15.06 3.50 -1.20
N ALA A 150 -14.36 3.49 -2.33
CA ALA A 150 -12.95 3.10 -2.42
C ALA A 150 -12.28 3.92 -3.53
N GLY A 151 -11.10 4.48 -3.24
CA GLY A 151 -10.27 5.12 -4.27
C GLY A 151 -9.50 4.11 -5.11
N VAL A 152 -9.04 3.00 -4.49
CA VAL A 152 -8.30 1.91 -5.14
C VAL A 152 -8.74 0.57 -4.54
N TYR A 153 -9.02 -0.42 -5.39
CA TYR A 153 -9.33 -1.79 -4.96
C TYR A 153 -8.44 -2.79 -5.72
N GLY A 154 -7.58 -3.50 -4.99
CA GLY A 154 -6.67 -4.50 -5.52
C GLY A 154 -7.04 -5.92 -5.09
N LYS A 155 -7.16 -6.83 -6.04
CA LYS A 155 -7.35 -8.27 -5.80
C LYS A 155 -6.31 -9.05 -6.59
N ALA A 156 -5.52 -9.89 -5.92
CA ALA A 156 -4.48 -10.69 -6.55
C ALA A 156 -4.23 -11.99 -5.78
N THR A 157 -3.54 -12.94 -6.42
CA THR A 157 -3.10 -14.20 -5.81
C THR A 157 -1.89 -14.03 -4.90
N ILE A 158 -1.01 -13.05 -5.19
CA ILE A 158 0.25 -12.83 -4.47
C ILE A 158 0.19 -11.52 -3.67
N TYR A 159 0.24 -10.38 -4.38
CA TYR A 159 0.19 -9.06 -3.76
C TYR A 159 -1.00 -8.26 -4.31
N GLY A 160 -1.98 -7.96 -3.46
CA GLY A 160 -3.07 -7.06 -3.83
C GLY A 160 -2.60 -5.61 -4.02
N VAL A 161 -1.60 -5.20 -3.23
CA VAL A 161 -0.89 -3.92 -3.30
C VAL A 161 0.57 -4.16 -2.89
N GLN A 162 1.53 -3.57 -3.61
CA GLN A 162 2.96 -3.60 -3.26
C GLN A 162 3.53 -2.18 -3.32
N GLY A 163 4.04 -1.69 -2.20
CA GLY A 163 4.73 -0.40 -2.09
C GLY A 163 6.22 -0.60 -1.83
N LEU A 164 7.07 0.19 -2.51
CA LEU A 164 8.52 0.23 -2.31
C LEU A 164 8.95 1.69 -2.28
N SER A 165 9.69 2.08 -1.24
CA SER A 165 10.34 3.39 -1.13
C SER A 165 11.82 3.19 -0.81
N VAL A 166 12.68 4.03 -1.40
CA VAL A 166 14.15 3.94 -1.26
C VAL A 166 14.70 4.90 -0.21
N SER A 167 13.95 5.95 0.13
CA SER A 167 14.43 7.02 1.02
C SER A 167 13.34 7.58 1.95
N GLY A 168 12.09 7.17 1.80
CA GLY A 168 10.98 7.65 2.61
C GLY A 168 10.04 6.51 3.01
N ASN A 169 8.80 6.87 3.33
CA ASN A 169 7.79 5.91 3.75
C ASN A 169 7.35 5.00 2.58
N GLY A 170 7.30 3.68 2.81
CA GLY A 170 6.83 2.70 1.82
C GLY A 170 5.30 2.69 1.64
N GLY A 171 4.57 3.30 2.59
CA GLY A 171 3.13 3.51 2.58
C GLY A 171 2.71 4.47 3.68
N TYR A 172 1.63 5.22 3.47
CA TYR A 172 1.09 6.19 4.43
C TYR A 172 -0.43 6.08 4.45
N PHE A 173 -1.01 5.74 5.60
CA PHE A 173 -2.45 5.49 5.78
C PHE A 173 -3.00 6.43 6.84
N THR A 174 -3.96 7.28 6.47
CA THR A 174 -4.54 8.27 7.38
C THR A 174 -6.05 8.20 7.34
N ASN A 175 -6.68 8.29 8.52
CA ASN A 175 -8.09 8.58 8.66
C ASN A 175 -8.23 9.90 9.42
N THR A 176 -8.72 10.94 8.75
CA THR A 176 -8.82 12.31 9.30
C THR A 176 -10.13 12.57 10.04
N SER A 177 -11.08 11.64 10.03
CA SER A 177 -12.37 11.82 10.70
C SER A 177 -12.22 11.62 12.21
N ALA A 178 -12.40 12.70 12.98
CA ALA A 178 -12.34 12.65 14.44
C ALA A 178 -13.50 11.88 15.10
N THR A 179 -14.56 11.56 14.35
CA THR A 179 -15.80 10.97 14.87
C THR A 179 -16.00 9.52 14.47
N THR A 180 -15.18 8.98 13.57
CA THR A 180 -15.35 7.62 13.08
C THR A 180 -14.70 6.60 14.01
N THR A 181 -15.28 5.42 14.10
CA THR A 181 -14.70 4.27 14.82
C THR A 181 -13.90 3.35 13.90
N LYS A 182 -13.69 3.75 12.64
CA LYS A 182 -12.98 2.94 11.65
C LYS A 182 -11.47 3.17 11.75
N SER A 183 -10.70 2.09 11.74
CA SER A 183 -9.24 2.12 11.72
C SER A 183 -8.71 2.72 10.40
N ALA A 184 -7.60 3.47 10.47
CA ALA A 184 -6.89 3.94 9.27
C ALA A 184 -6.28 2.77 8.46
N LEU A 185 -5.89 1.69 9.16
CA LEU A 185 -5.44 0.44 8.57
C LEU A 185 -6.15 -0.73 9.27
N LYS A 186 -6.70 -1.66 8.48
CA LYS A 186 -7.26 -2.92 8.97
C LYS A 186 -6.70 -4.07 8.15
N ALA A 187 -6.03 -5.00 8.83
CA ALA A 187 -5.53 -6.24 8.23
C ALA A 187 -6.26 -7.45 8.83
N GLN A 188 -6.64 -8.41 7.99
CA GLN A 188 -7.37 -9.61 8.40
C GLN A 188 -6.89 -10.81 7.58
N THR A 189 -6.70 -11.94 8.26
CA THR A 189 -6.41 -13.23 7.64
C THR A 189 -7.35 -14.29 8.17
N LYS A 190 -7.85 -15.17 7.28
CA LYS A 190 -8.56 -16.40 7.66
C LYS A 190 -7.62 -17.62 7.65
N GLY A 191 -6.47 -17.50 6.99
CA GLY A 191 -5.49 -18.56 6.85
C GLY A 191 -4.63 -18.73 8.11
N LYS A 192 -3.65 -19.65 8.04
CA LYS A 192 -2.70 -19.91 9.13
C LYS A 192 -1.58 -18.86 9.25
N GLY A 193 -1.49 -17.91 8.31
CA GLY A 193 -0.48 -16.85 8.33
C GLY A 193 -0.81 -15.72 9.31
N TRP A 194 0.13 -14.80 9.50
CA TRP A 194 -0.04 -13.61 10.35
C TRP A 194 -0.90 -12.54 9.65
N ALA A 195 -1.75 -11.84 10.42
CA ALA A 195 -2.51 -10.70 9.89
C ALA A 195 -1.60 -9.51 9.54
N GLY A 196 -0.45 -9.41 10.20
CA GLY A 196 0.60 -8.45 9.89
C GLY A 196 1.97 -9.00 10.30
N GLU A 197 2.99 -8.70 9.51
CA GLU A 197 4.37 -9.08 9.77
C GLU A 197 5.28 -7.88 9.52
N PHE A 198 6.03 -7.49 10.55
CA PHE A 198 6.92 -6.34 10.51
C PHE A 198 8.35 -6.82 10.71
N ARG A 199 9.23 -6.56 9.74
CA ARG A 199 10.62 -7.02 9.75
C ARG A 199 11.58 -5.85 9.60
N ALA A 200 12.37 -5.64 10.65
CA ALA A 200 13.52 -4.75 10.66
C ALA A 200 14.79 -5.59 10.42
N THR A 201 15.52 -5.33 9.33
CA THR A 201 16.67 -6.16 8.92
C THR A 201 18.03 -5.52 9.17
N GLY A 202 18.09 -4.21 9.41
CA GLY A 202 19.31 -3.53 9.83
C GLY A 202 19.57 -3.68 11.33
N LEU A 203 20.84 -3.65 11.74
CA LEU A 203 21.24 -3.77 13.16
C LEU A 203 20.71 -2.63 14.05
N THR A 204 20.40 -1.49 13.44
CA THR A 204 19.83 -0.31 14.11
C THR A 204 18.36 -0.06 13.73
N SER A 205 17.75 -0.99 12.99
CA SER A 205 16.36 -0.87 12.58
C SER A 205 15.42 -1.09 13.77
N GLN A 206 14.33 -0.33 13.80
CA GLN A 206 13.32 -0.39 14.85
C GLN A 206 12.11 -1.20 14.35
N GLY A 207 11.41 -1.86 15.28
CA GLY A 207 10.23 -2.66 14.97
C GLY A 207 8.97 -1.81 14.82
N VAL A 208 8.06 -1.91 15.79
CA VAL A 208 6.78 -1.20 15.78
C VAL A 208 6.81 -0.08 16.83
N TYR A 209 6.50 1.15 16.42
CA TYR A 209 6.30 2.30 17.29
C TYR A 209 4.81 2.65 17.35
N ILE A 210 4.26 2.76 18.57
CA ILE A 210 2.86 3.11 18.80
C ILE A 210 2.82 4.28 19.79
N LYS A 211 2.23 5.41 19.35
CA LYS A 211 1.99 6.59 20.19
C LYS A 211 0.49 6.87 20.26
N THR A 212 0.03 7.26 21.44
CA THR A 212 -1.34 7.77 21.65
C THR A 212 -1.29 8.99 22.58
N ALA A 213 -2.23 9.92 22.43
CA ALA A 213 -2.38 11.10 23.30
C ALA A 213 -3.06 10.79 24.66
N GLY A 214 -3.08 9.52 25.09
CA GLY A 214 -3.80 9.07 26.30
C GLY A 214 -4.86 8.00 26.06
N GLY A 215 -4.99 7.53 24.81
CA GLY A 215 -5.83 6.37 24.47
C GLY A 215 -5.14 5.03 24.78
N GLN A 216 -5.79 3.93 24.38
CA GLN A 216 -5.19 2.60 24.47
C GLN A 216 -4.05 2.45 23.44
N GLY A 217 -2.84 2.11 23.89
CA GLY A 217 -1.69 1.88 23.01
C GLY A 217 -1.74 0.53 22.30
N LEU A 218 -1.55 -0.57 23.03
CA LEU A 218 -1.60 -1.93 22.51
C LEU A 218 -2.56 -2.78 23.34
N VAL A 219 -3.57 -3.34 22.68
CA VAL A 219 -4.55 -4.25 23.29
C VAL A 219 -4.46 -5.60 22.60
N VAL A 220 -4.31 -6.67 23.38
CA VAL A 220 -4.28 -8.06 22.89
C VAL A 220 -5.46 -8.80 23.52
N GLU A 221 -6.46 -9.13 22.71
CA GLU A 221 -7.63 -9.90 23.14
C GLU A 221 -7.49 -11.37 22.70
N GLY A 222 -7.60 -12.32 23.63
CA GLY A 222 -7.56 -13.76 23.37
C GLY A 222 -6.19 -14.35 23.00
N GLY A 223 -5.12 -13.55 22.97
CA GLY A 223 -3.74 -13.96 22.62
C GLY A 223 -2.71 -13.72 23.73
N THR A 224 -1.42 -13.86 23.40
CA THR A 224 -0.29 -13.71 24.32
C THR A 224 0.61 -12.52 23.99
N LYS A 225 1.42 -12.08 24.98
CA LYS A 225 2.50 -11.10 24.83
C LYS A 225 3.83 -11.73 25.24
N ASP A 226 4.63 -12.14 24.27
CA ASP A 226 5.89 -12.85 24.50
C ASP A 226 7.09 -12.21 23.81
N ALA A 227 8.26 -12.43 24.41
CA ALA A 227 9.55 -12.27 23.77
C ALA A 227 10.04 -13.64 23.29
N VAL A 228 10.40 -13.73 22.01
CA VAL A 228 10.94 -14.96 21.42
C VAL A 228 12.47 -14.96 21.52
N VAL A 229 13.03 -15.98 22.18
CA VAL A 229 14.48 -16.14 22.40
C VAL A 229 15.01 -17.42 21.77
N PRO A 230 16.23 -17.42 21.20
CA PRO A 230 16.87 -18.64 20.73
C PRO A 230 17.37 -19.49 21.91
N THR A 231 17.22 -20.81 21.78
CA THR A 231 17.77 -21.83 22.70
C THR A 231 18.39 -22.96 21.87
N SER A 232 19.12 -23.87 22.52
CA SER A 232 19.67 -25.09 21.92
C SER A 232 18.59 -25.99 21.30
N GLN A 233 17.34 -25.88 21.76
CA GLN A 233 16.19 -26.63 21.24
C GLN A 233 15.28 -25.78 20.33
N GLY A 234 15.80 -24.70 19.76
CA GLY A 234 15.06 -23.78 18.88
C GLY A 234 14.51 -22.56 19.60
N LYS A 235 13.59 -21.83 18.97
CA LYS A 235 13.02 -20.62 19.56
C LYS A 235 12.03 -20.97 20.70
N ARG A 236 12.02 -20.17 21.76
CA ARG A 236 11.07 -20.27 22.88
C ARG A 236 10.43 -18.91 23.15
N ALA A 237 9.14 -18.92 23.45
CA ALA A 237 8.39 -17.76 23.87
C ALA A 237 8.48 -17.63 25.39
N LEU A 238 8.81 -16.43 25.88
CA LEU A 238 8.79 -16.07 27.29
C LEU A 238 7.88 -14.87 27.47
N TYR A 239 6.88 -15.01 28.36
CA TYR A 239 5.88 -13.97 28.57
C TYR A 239 6.49 -12.83 29.38
N ALA A 240 6.45 -11.63 28.81
CA ALA A 240 7.24 -10.50 29.28
C ALA A 240 6.55 -9.76 30.43
N GLU A 241 7.33 -9.44 31.46
CA GLU A 241 6.94 -8.51 32.51
C GLU A 241 7.32 -7.09 32.09
N GLU A 242 6.43 -6.13 32.30
CA GLU A 242 6.78 -4.72 32.13
C GLU A 242 7.53 -4.26 33.39
N ALA A 243 8.84 -4.07 33.25
CA ALA A 243 9.76 -3.77 34.33
C ALA A 243 10.81 -2.72 33.90
N SER A 244 11.53 -2.14 34.87
CA SER A 244 12.58 -1.13 34.59
C SER A 244 13.83 -1.71 33.91
N GLU A 245 14.01 -3.03 33.96
CA GLU A 245 15.06 -3.81 33.31
C GLU A 245 14.44 -5.05 32.66
N VAL A 246 15.19 -5.70 31.76
CA VAL A 246 14.69 -6.85 30.99
C VAL A 246 14.86 -8.15 31.79
N TYR A 247 13.80 -8.59 32.44
CA TYR A 247 13.75 -9.82 33.23
C TYR A 247 12.92 -10.93 32.59
N PHE A 248 13.27 -12.18 32.91
CA PHE A 248 12.36 -13.33 32.77
C PHE A 248 12.17 -14.01 34.13
N SER A 249 10.99 -14.59 34.31
CA SER A 249 10.59 -15.26 35.55
C SER A 249 10.27 -16.74 35.31
N GLU A 250 10.69 -17.58 36.26
CA GLU A 250 10.28 -18.98 36.35
C GLU A 250 9.53 -19.21 37.68
N TYR A 251 8.43 -19.95 37.60
CA TYR A 251 7.59 -20.28 38.75
C TYR A 251 7.63 -21.78 38.99
N GLY A 252 7.72 -22.19 40.25
CA GLY A 252 7.66 -23.60 40.61
C GLY A 252 7.38 -23.84 42.08
N PHE A 253 7.51 -25.09 42.49
CA PHE A 253 7.28 -25.53 43.85
C PHE A 253 8.47 -26.36 44.38
N GLY A 254 8.72 -26.25 45.67
CA GLY A 254 9.67 -27.07 46.40
C GLY A 254 9.06 -27.66 47.66
N LYS A 255 9.72 -28.68 48.22
CA LYS A 255 9.42 -29.21 49.56
C LYS A 255 10.72 -29.36 50.32
N LEU A 256 10.76 -28.85 51.54
CA LEU A 256 11.89 -29.09 52.43
C LEU A 256 12.00 -30.58 52.78
N LYS A 257 13.24 -31.04 52.94
CA LYS A 257 13.60 -32.31 53.55
C LYS A 257 14.64 -32.00 54.61
N ASP A 258 14.31 -32.30 55.87
CA ASP A 258 15.16 -32.02 57.02
C ASP A 258 15.60 -30.54 57.09
N GLY A 259 14.66 -29.62 56.79
CA GLY A 259 14.88 -28.17 56.84
C GLY A 259 15.53 -27.56 55.60
N LYS A 260 15.83 -28.33 54.55
CA LYS A 260 16.48 -27.84 53.32
C LYS A 260 15.83 -28.33 52.04
N ALA A 261 15.88 -27.55 50.98
CA ALA A 261 15.52 -27.97 49.63
C ALA A 261 16.49 -27.37 48.61
N VAL A 262 17.05 -28.23 47.74
CA VAL A 262 17.82 -27.79 46.57
C VAL A 262 16.92 -27.86 45.36
N ILE A 263 16.69 -26.71 44.72
CA ILE A 263 15.86 -26.59 43.52
C ILE A 263 16.77 -26.47 42.31
N LYS A 264 16.66 -27.43 41.38
CA LYS A 264 17.34 -27.35 40.09
C LYS A 264 16.62 -26.37 39.18
N ILE A 265 17.39 -25.49 38.55
CA ILE A 265 16.87 -24.56 37.55
C ILE A 265 16.69 -25.34 36.24
N ASP A 266 15.59 -25.11 35.52
CA ASP A 266 15.39 -25.74 34.21
C ASP A 266 16.54 -25.36 33.27
N PRO A 267 17.29 -26.32 32.70
CA PRO A 267 18.43 -26.02 31.84
C PRO A 267 18.06 -25.16 30.63
N LEU A 268 16.85 -25.33 30.09
CA LEU A 268 16.36 -24.56 28.96
C LEU A 268 16.01 -23.12 29.37
N PHE A 269 15.44 -22.92 30.57
CA PHE A 269 15.26 -21.57 31.12
C PHE A 269 16.61 -20.89 31.36
N ALA A 270 17.58 -21.62 31.92
CA ALA A 270 18.94 -21.13 32.16
C ALA A 270 19.68 -20.67 30.89
N GLU A 271 19.31 -21.17 29.70
CA GLU A 271 19.84 -20.67 28.42
C GLU A 271 19.34 -19.25 28.07
N THR A 272 18.23 -18.80 28.65
CA THR A 272 17.53 -17.56 28.29
C THR A 272 17.88 -16.37 29.20
N VAL A 273 18.44 -16.65 30.38
CA VAL A 273 18.79 -15.66 31.41
C VAL A 273 20.26 -15.73 31.79
N ASN A 274 20.75 -14.71 32.48
CA ASN A 274 22.11 -14.70 33.03
C ASN A 274 22.10 -15.05 34.52
N LEU A 275 22.41 -16.31 34.84
CA LEU A 275 22.48 -16.82 36.21
C LEU A 275 23.89 -16.75 36.82
N ASN A 276 24.85 -16.12 36.12
CA ASN A 276 26.19 -15.84 36.64
C ASN A 276 26.26 -14.49 37.37
N GLN A 277 25.16 -13.75 37.40
CA GLN A 277 24.96 -12.55 38.20
C GLN A 277 23.91 -12.82 39.28
N ASP A 278 23.77 -11.90 40.22
CA ASP A 278 22.71 -11.96 41.22
C ASP A 278 21.34 -12.00 40.54
N TYR A 279 20.50 -12.90 41.03
CA TYR A 279 19.10 -13.06 40.61
C TYR A 279 18.21 -13.17 41.85
N PHE A 280 16.93 -12.86 41.68
CA PHE A 280 15.99 -12.89 42.79
C PHE A 280 15.34 -14.27 42.87
N VAL A 281 15.19 -14.78 44.09
CA VAL A 281 14.33 -15.93 44.39
C VAL A 281 13.38 -15.52 45.51
N PHE A 282 12.11 -15.42 45.17
CA PHE A 282 11.04 -15.19 46.15
C PHE A 282 10.46 -16.53 46.56
N VAL A 283 10.38 -16.81 47.87
CA VAL A 283 9.82 -18.05 48.41
C VAL A 283 8.56 -17.76 49.23
N GLN A 284 7.52 -18.57 49.04
CA GLN A 284 6.28 -18.48 49.80
C GLN A 284 5.97 -19.84 50.46
N PRO A 285 6.12 -19.96 51.80
CA PRO A 285 5.82 -21.19 52.52
C PRO A 285 4.31 -21.48 52.55
N TYR A 286 3.94 -22.77 52.39
CA TYR A 286 2.58 -23.30 52.55
C TYR A 286 2.41 -24.08 53.86
N ALA A 287 3.24 -23.75 54.85
CA ALA A 287 3.17 -24.23 56.22
C ALA A 287 3.65 -23.10 57.15
N LYS A 288 3.50 -23.28 58.46
CA LYS A 288 4.09 -22.38 59.45
C LYS A 288 5.61 -22.58 59.47
N ALA A 289 6.29 -21.89 58.55
CA ALA A 289 7.72 -21.96 58.35
C ALA A 289 8.23 -20.59 57.89
N GLU A 290 9.35 -20.17 58.43
CA GLU A 290 10.11 -19.02 57.96
C GLU A 290 11.24 -19.56 57.07
N LEU A 291 11.19 -19.23 55.78
CA LEU A 291 12.12 -19.74 54.78
C LEU A 291 13.02 -18.61 54.28
N PHE A 292 14.26 -18.94 53.97
CA PHE A 292 15.20 -18.05 53.31
C PHE A 292 15.99 -18.79 52.23
N VAL A 293 16.52 -18.05 51.27
CA VAL A 293 17.39 -18.59 50.22
C VAL A 293 18.80 -18.56 50.78
N SER A 294 19.38 -19.74 51.04
CA SER A 294 20.70 -19.86 51.66
C SER A 294 21.84 -19.85 50.64
N GLN A 295 21.57 -20.27 49.40
CA GLN A 295 22.55 -20.29 48.31
C GLN A 295 21.87 -20.07 46.97
N THR A 296 22.53 -19.32 46.09
CA THR A 296 22.18 -19.17 44.68
C THR A 296 23.35 -19.61 43.82
N GLY A 297 23.07 -20.34 42.74
CA GLY A 297 24.06 -20.76 41.76
C GLY A 297 23.48 -20.83 40.35
N PRO A 298 24.32 -21.11 39.34
CA PRO A 298 23.90 -21.09 37.93
C PRO A 298 23.02 -22.29 37.53
N THR A 299 23.00 -23.36 38.33
CA THR A 299 22.25 -24.59 38.03
C THR A 299 21.20 -24.94 39.09
N SER A 300 21.29 -24.32 40.28
CA SER A 300 20.37 -24.56 41.38
C SER A 300 20.45 -23.44 42.43
N PHE A 301 19.44 -23.37 43.29
CA PHE A 301 19.45 -22.58 44.51
C PHE A 301 18.98 -23.44 45.69
N GLU A 302 19.40 -23.07 46.91
CA GLU A 302 19.02 -23.75 48.16
C GLU A 302 18.06 -22.86 48.96
N VAL A 303 16.95 -23.46 49.41
CA VAL A 303 16.02 -22.87 50.36
C VAL A 303 16.18 -23.58 51.69
N SER A 304 16.39 -22.80 52.76
CA SER A 304 16.58 -23.29 54.12
C SER A 304 15.50 -22.77 55.05
N LEU A 305 15.17 -23.59 56.04
CA LEU A 305 14.31 -23.24 57.16
C LEU A 305 15.08 -22.42 58.19
N ASN A 306 14.53 -21.28 58.60
CA ASN A 306 14.96 -20.60 59.83
C ASN A 306 14.22 -21.20 61.04
N VAL A 307 12.89 -21.19 61.01
CA VAL A 307 12.04 -21.75 62.08
C VAL A 307 10.74 -22.33 61.52
N GLY A 308 10.25 -23.43 62.11
CA GLY A 308 8.94 -24.02 61.78
C GLY A 308 9.02 -25.45 61.24
N ALA A 309 8.13 -25.79 60.31
CA ALA A 309 8.02 -27.15 59.77
C ALA A 309 9.21 -27.52 58.87
N THR A 310 9.94 -28.58 59.22
CA THR A 310 11.14 -29.08 58.50
C THR A 310 10.84 -29.73 57.16
N ASP A 311 9.56 -30.00 56.87
CA ASP A 311 9.08 -30.56 55.61
C ASP A 311 8.12 -29.61 54.88
N ALA A 312 8.17 -28.30 55.16
CA ALA A 312 7.30 -27.32 54.54
C ALA A 312 7.38 -27.36 53.00
N ARG A 313 6.21 -27.40 52.35
CA ARG A 313 6.08 -27.11 50.93
C ARG A 313 6.11 -25.60 50.71
N PHE A 314 6.67 -25.14 49.61
CA PHE A 314 6.70 -23.72 49.25
C PHE A 314 6.57 -23.52 47.74
N ALA A 315 6.06 -22.36 47.34
CA ALA A 315 6.17 -21.85 45.97
C ALA A 315 7.44 -21.00 45.84
N TYR A 316 8.03 -20.95 44.65
CA TYR A 316 9.10 -20.01 44.34
C TYR A 316 8.84 -19.24 43.04
N ARG A 317 9.41 -18.04 42.96
CA ARG A 317 9.57 -17.26 41.73
C ARG A 317 11.04 -16.88 41.60
N LEU A 318 11.71 -17.41 40.58
CA LEU A 318 13.06 -17.01 40.18
C LEU A 318 12.93 -15.89 39.15
N VAL A 319 13.59 -14.75 39.35
CA VAL A 319 13.61 -13.61 38.43
C VAL A 319 15.06 -13.27 38.07
N ALA A 320 15.43 -13.42 36.80
CA ALA A 320 16.80 -13.22 36.34
C ALA A 320 16.84 -12.36 35.07
N LYS A 321 17.94 -11.61 34.89
CA LYS A 321 18.11 -10.74 33.72
C LYS A 321 18.17 -11.57 32.45
N ARG A 322 17.49 -11.10 31.40
CA ARG A 322 17.56 -11.73 30.08
C ARG A 322 19.00 -11.71 29.58
N LYS A 323 19.46 -12.87 29.12
CA LYS A 323 20.80 -13.02 28.56
C LYS A 323 21.00 -12.12 27.33
N GLY A 324 22.07 -11.33 27.33
CA GLY A 324 22.39 -10.35 26.29
C GLY A 324 21.71 -8.99 26.43
N PHE A 325 20.92 -8.76 27.49
CA PHE A 325 20.23 -7.50 27.78
C PHE A 325 20.52 -7.02 29.22
N GLU A 326 21.61 -7.48 29.83
CA GLU A 326 21.88 -7.30 31.25
C GLU A 326 22.10 -5.83 31.66
N THR A 327 22.49 -4.99 30.70
CA THR A 327 22.72 -3.55 30.88
C THR A 327 21.53 -2.69 30.47
N ALA A 328 20.48 -3.28 29.88
CA ALA A 328 19.31 -2.55 29.41
C ALA A 328 18.44 -2.12 30.60
N ARG A 329 18.34 -0.80 30.81
CA ARG A 329 17.58 -0.20 31.89
C ARG A 329 17.01 1.14 31.44
N LEU A 330 15.68 1.25 31.42
CA LEU A 330 14.95 2.50 31.13
C LEU A 330 15.56 3.29 29.94
N GLU A 331 15.81 2.60 28.83
CA GLU A 331 16.47 3.20 27.68
C GLU A 331 15.65 4.37 27.12
N VAL A 332 16.34 5.42 26.69
CA VAL A 332 15.69 6.57 26.05
C VAL A 332 15.19 6.12 24.67
N VAL A 333 13.90 6.27 24.43
CA VAL A 333 13.29 6.03 23.12
C VAL A 333 13.27 7.36 22.36
N SER A 334 13.96 7.42 21.23
CA SER A 334 13.83 8.55 20.31
C SER A 334 12.46 8.53 19.66
N CYS A 335 11.65 9.58 19.85
CA CYS A 335 10.43 9.76 19.06
C CYS A 335 10.85 9.89 17.57
N PRO A 336 10.18 9.22 16.62
CA PRO A 336 10.43 9.42 15.19
C PRO A 336 10.37 10.92 14.88
N SER A 337 11.26 11.43 14.03
CA SER A 337 11.24 12.85 13.67
C SER A 337 9.88 13.20 13.05
N ASP A 338 9.09 14.05 13.70
CA ASP A 338 7.75 14.53 13.27
C ASP A 338 7.78 15.37 11.96
N HIS A 339 8.82 15.23 11.15
CA HIS A 339 9.06 15.96 9.90
C HIS A 339 8.82 15.07 8.67
N ASP A 340 7.62 14.50 8.58
CA ASP A 340 7.04 14.23 7.27
C ASP A 340 5.67 14.92 7.25
N PRO A 341 5.59 16.21 6.89
CA PRO A 341 4.31 16.78 6.52
C PRO A 341 3.82 15.95 5.35
N GLY A 342 2.84 15.07 5.60
CA GLY A 342 2.20 14.32 4.53
C GLY A 342 1.81 15.26 3.38
N PRO A 343 1.52 14.74 2.18
CA PRO A 343 1.39 15.56 0.96
C PRO A 343 0.34 16.69 0.98
N TYR A 344 -0.40 16.85 2.09
CA TYR A 344 -1.44 17.84 2.31
C TYR A 344 -1.27 18.70 3.58
N ALA A 345 -0.09 18.77 4.21
CA ALA A 345 0.06 19.61 5.40
C ALA A 345 -0.03 21.11 5.06
N GLU A 346 -1.09 21.78 5.52
CA GLU A 346 -1.12 23.24 5.60
C GLU A 346 0.00 23.72 6.56
N LYS A 347 0.70 24.79 6.16
CA LYS A 347 1.82 25.36 6.94
C LYS A 347 1.33 25.85 8.31
N PRO A 348 1.93 25.43 9.44
CA PRO A 348 1.63 26.03 10.74
C PRO A 348 2.10 27.49 10.78
N LYS A 349 1.26 28.38 11.34
CA LYS A 349 1.67 29.74 11.71
C LYS A 349 2.60 29.66 12.93
N ALA A 350 3.69 30.42 12.86
CA ALA A 350 4.67 30.52 13.92
C ALA A 350 4.17 31.40 15.06
N GLU A 351 4.22 30.90 16.29
CA GLU A 351 4.38 31.73 17.48
C GLU A 351 5.49 31.12 18.35
N ALA A 352 6.45 31.98 18.71
CA ALA A 352 7.56 31.66 19.57
C ALA A 352 7.29 32.20 20.97
N SER A 353 7.42 31.36 22.00
CA SER A 353 7.65 31.83 23.37
C SER A 353 8.49 30.81 24.12
N GLY A 354 9.68 31.26 24.55
CA GLY A 354 10.69 30.42 25.16
C GLY A 354 10.35 30.00 26.59
N LEU A 355 10.36 28.68 26.79
CA LEU A 355 11.19 27.92 27.74
C LEU A 355 10.75 26.45 27.66
N SER A 356 11.33 25.61 26.79
CA SER A 356 11.38 24.14 27.01
C SER A 356 12.18 23.39 25.95
N LEU A 357 13.01 22.45 26.39
CA LEU A 357 13.42 21.29 25.58
C LEU A 357 12.16 20.54 25.22
N ALA A 358 12.08 19.93 24.02
CA ALA A 358 11.88 18.49 23.92
C ALA A 358 11.04 17.89 25.07
N GLN A 359 9.84 18.44 25.29
CA GLN A 359 8.96 18.13 26.42
C GLN A 359 8.20 16.87 26.01
N ALA A 360 8.99 15.79 25.97
CA ALA A 360 8.67 14.37 26.01
C ALA A 360 7.25 13.99 25.57
N CYS A 361 6.94 14.20 24.28
CA CYS A 361 5.90 13.51 23.54
C CYS A 361 4.46 13.58 24.16
N GLN A 362 4.00 14.80 24.46
CA GLN A 362 2.59 15.21 24.69
C GLN A 362 2.37 16.56 23.98
N GLU A 363 1.21 16.94 23.46
CA GLU A 363 -0.17 16.54 23.81
C GLU A 363 -0.74 15.36 23.01
#